data_AF-A0A2E9YR06-F1
#
_entry.id   AF-A0A2E9YR06-F1
#
_cell.length_a   1.000
_cell.length_b   1.000
_cell.length_c   1.000
_cell.angle_alpha   90.00
_cell.angle_beta   90.00
_cell.angle_gamma   90.00
#
_symmetry.space_group_name_H-M   'P 1'
#
loop_
_entity.id
_entity.type
_entity.pdbx_description
1 polymer ?
#
loop_
_entity_poly.entity_id
_entity_poly.type
_entity_poly.pdbx_seq_one_letter_code
_entity_poly.pdbx_strand_id
1 'polypeptide(L)'
;MGRSKATHFYLISLMFTILNQYSYVLISLFVLTVAFLLVYRTFSIKIALLSVLILVVCVIFFQNSLTSSSDEIKDISGWDSLHNSGRPILLYLYSDF
;
A
#
# COMPACT_ATOMS: atom_id res chain seq x y z
N MET A 1 29.31 21.96 11.53
CA MET A 1 27.98 22.38 11.02
C MET A 1 27.64 21.54 9.79
N GLY A 2 26.74 20.56 9.90
CA GLY A 2 26.44 19.63 8.81
C GLY A 2 25.16 18.82 9.02
N ARG A 3 24.08 19.45 9.49
CA ARG A 3 22.91 18.76 10.05
C ARG A 3 21.56 19.12 9.38
N SER A 4 21.58 19.55 8.11
CA SER A 4 20.37 20.08 7.44
C SER A 4 19.88 19.24 6.23
N LYS A 5 20.74 18.42 5.59
CA LYS A 5 20.33 17.66 4.39
C LYS A 5 19.68 16.31 4.70
N ALA A 6 20.06 15.67 5.80
CA ALA A 6 19.53 14.36 6.18
C ALA A 6 18.04 14.45 6.58
N THR A 7 17.66 15.45 7.36
CA THR A 7 16.28 15.65 7.83
C THR A 7 15.28 15.86 6.68
N HIS A 8 15.69 16.57 5.62
CA HIS A 8 14.85 16.74 4.42
C HIS A 8 14.61 15.43 3.68
N PHE A 9 15.61 14.54 3.59
CA PHE A 9 15.49 13.26 2.91
C PHE A 9 14.54 12.31 3.65
N TYR A 10 14.65 12.23 4.98
CA TYR A 10 13.72 11.44 5.80
C TYR A 10 12.28 11.99 5.74
N LEU A 11 12.10 13.31 5.72
CA LEU A 11 10.79 13.93 5.56
C LEU A 11 10.16 13.61 4.20
N ILE A 12 10.92 13.66 3.11
CA ILE A 12 10.42 13.33 1.78
C ILE A 12 10.03 11.86 1.70
N SER A 13 10.86 10.95 2.20
CA SER A 13 10.56 9.51 2.22
C SER A 13 9.35 9.19 3.09
N LEU A 14 9.24 9.81 4.27
CA LEU A 14 8.09 9.66 5.17
C LEU A 14 6.82 10.24 4.55
N MET A 15 6.89 11.40 3.89
CA MET A 15 5.78 11.97 3.13
C MET A 15 5.37 11.07 1.96
N PHE A 16 6.31 10.44 1.25
CA PHE A 16 6.00 9.50 0.16
C PHE A 16 5.38 8.20 0.68
N THR A 17 5.84 7.66 1.81
CA THR A 17 5.26 6.46 2.43
C THR A 17 3.85 6.75 2.96
N ILE A 18 3.65 7.89 3.63
CA ILE A 18 2.33 8.35 4.08
C ILE A 18 1.43 8.58 2.86
N LEU A 19 1.88 9.33 1.86
CA LEU A 19 1.11 9.52 0.63
C LEU A 19 0.78 8.18 -0.02
N ASN A 20 1.71 7.24 -0.13
CA ASN A 20 1.46 5.95 -0.78
C ASN A 20 0.43 5.10 -0.02
N GLN A 21 0.55 5.04 1.31
CA GLN A 21 -0.33 4.22 2.16
C GLN A 21 -1.72 4.84 2.35
N TYR A 22 -1.81 6.17 2.50
CA TYR A 22 -3.09 6.89 2.59
C TYR A 22 -3.72 7.15 1.21
N SER A 23 -2.94 7.17 0.12
CA SER A 23 -3.43 7.29 -1.25
C SER A 23 -4.33 6.13 -1.62
N TYR A 24 -3.99 4.91 -1.19
CA TYR A 24 -4.87 3.76 -1.42
C TYR A 24 -6.26 3.96 -0.81
N VAL A 25 -6.33 4.45 0.44
CA VAL A 25 -7.59 4.72 1.14
C VAL A 25 -8.36 5.84 0.43
N LEU A 26 -7.68 6.94 0.08
CA LEU A 26 -8.30 8.09 -0.59
C LEU A 26 -8.84 7.73 -1.97
N ILE A 27 -8.07 6.99 -2.78
CA ILE A 27 -8.47 6.51 -4.10
C ILE A 27 -9.64 5.55 -3.98
N SER A 28 -9.59 4.60 -3.04
CA SER A 28 -10.68 3.66 -2.80
C SER A 28 -11.98 4.36 -2.41
N LEU A 29 -11.91 5.36 -1.53
CA LEU A 29 -13.06 6.17 -1.12
C LEU A 29 -13.64 6.96 -2.31
N PHE A 30 -12.77 7.54 -3.14
CA PHE A 30 -13.19 8.25 -4.34
C PHE A 30 -13.91 7.32 -5.33
N VAL A 31 -13.35 6.14 -5.61
CA VAL A 31 -13.94 5.12 -6.48
C VAL A 31 -15.30 4.65 -5.94
N LEU A 32 -15.39 4.37 -4.63
CA LEU A 32 -16.64 3.99 -3.96
C LEU A 32 -17.71 5.07 -4.12
N THR A 33 -17.34 6.33 -3.92
CA THR A 33 -18.25 7.48 -4.03
C THR A 33 -18.76 7.66 -5.47
N VAL A 34 -17.86 7.62 -6.45
CA VAL A 34 -18.23 7.73 -7.88
C VAL A 34 -19.14 6.57 -8.29
N ALA A 35 -18.79 5.34 -7.93
CA ALA A 35 -19.59 4.16 -8.24
C ALA A 35 -20.98 4.25 -7.61
N PHE A 36 -21.07 4.66 -6.33
CA PHE A 36 -22.34 4.87 -5.65
C PHE A 36 -23.20 5.91 -6.40
N LEU A 37 -22.64 7.07 -6.75
CA LEU A 37 -23.38 8.12 -7.45
C LEU A 37 -23.88 7.66 -8.82
N LEU A 38 -23.08 6.91 -9.57
CA LEU A 38 -23.46 6.37 -10.89
C LEU A 38 -24.60 5.35 -10.77
N VAL A 39 -24.50 4.40 -9.83
CA VAL A 39 -25.52 3.37 -9.63
C VAL A 39 -26.79 3.96 -9.03
N TYR A 40 -26.66 4.88 -8.07
CA TYR A 40 -27.78 5.60 -7.48
C TYR A 40 -28.55 6.41 -8.52
N ARG A 41 -27.85 7.11 -9.42
CA ARG A 41 -28.47 7.89 -10.50
C ARG A 41 -29.22 7.03 -11.51
N THR A 42 -28.74 5.81 -11.77
CA THR A 42 -29.27 4.95 -12.85
C THR A 42 -30.36 3.99 -12.37
N PHE A 43 -30.28 3.55 -11.11
CA PHE A 43 -31.15 2.51 -10.57
C PHE A 43 -31.91 2.98 -9.33
N SER A 44 -31.68 2.33 -8.18
CA SER A 44 -32.34 2.61 -6.91
C SER A 44 -31.33 2.55 -5.77
N ILE A 45 -31.67 3.19 -4.64
CA ILE A 45 -30.80 3.23 -3.46
C ILE A 45 -30.41 1.84 -2.94
N LYS A 46 -31.29 0.85 -3.06
CA LYS A 46 -31.04 -0.53 -2.62
C LYS A 46 -29.91 -1.18 -3.44
N ILE A 47 -29.94 -0.98 -4.76
CA ILE A 47 -28.94 -1.50 -5.70
C ILE A 47 -27.62 -0.75 -5.53
N ALA A 48 -27.67 0.57 -5.30
CA ALA A 48 -26.48 1.38 -5.03
C ALA A 48 -25.74 0.90 -3.76
N LEU A 49 -26.47 0.68 -2.65
CA LEU A 49 -25.88 0.14 -1.42
C LEU A 49 -25.28 -1.25 -1.62
N LEU A 50 -25.95 -2.13 -2.36
CA LEU A 50 -25.43 -3.47 -2.66
C LEU A 50 -24.14 -3.39 -3.49
N SER A 51 -24.07 -2.49 -4.46
CA SER A 51 -22.85 -2.28 -5.26
C SER A 51 -21.66 -1.79 -4.43
N VAL A 52 -21.90 -0.88 -3.47
CA VAL A 52 -20.89 -0.40 -2.52
C VAL A 52 -20.40 -1.54 -1.64
N LEU A 53 -21.29 -2.39 -1.13
CA LEU A 53 -20.91 -3.55 -0.33
C LEU A 53 -19.96 -4.47 -1.11
N ILE A 54 -20.29 -4.78 -2.38
CA ILE A 54 -19.44 -5.61 -3.25
C ILE A 54 -18.07 -4.94 -3.47
N LEU A 55 -18.06 -3.64 -3.77
CA LEU A 55 -16.83 -2.89 -4.00
C LEU A 55 -15.93 -2.85 -2.76
N VAL A 56 -16.49 -2.71 -1.56
CA VAL A 56 -15.73 -2.77 -0.30
C VAL A 56 -15.02 -4.12 -0.16
N VAL A 57 -15.72 -5.22 -0.44
CA VAL A 57 -15.11 -6.57 -0.41
C VAL A 57 -13.98 -6.67 -1.43
N CYS A 58 -14.17 -6.15 -2.65
CA CYS A 58 -13.11 -6.11 -3.66
C CYS A 58 -11.91 -5.29 -3.20
N VAL A 59 -12.11 -4.10 -2.62
CA VAL A 59 -11.03 -3.26 -2.09
C VAL A 59 -10.23 -4.01 -1.02
N ILE A 60 -10.90 -4.66 -0.07
CA ILE A 60 -10.21 -5.45 0.97
C ILE A 60 -9.38 -6.57 0.36
N PHE A 61 -9.94 -7.28 -0.62
CA PHE A 61 -9.23 -8.38 -1.29
C PHE A 61 -8.01 -7.89 -2.10
N PHE A 62 -8.16 -6.78 -2.82
CA PHE A 62 -7.07 -6.13 -3.53
C PHE A 62 -5.99 -5.62 -2.57
N GLN A 63 -6.37 -5.03 -1.45
CA GLN A 63 -5.43 -4.56 -0.44
C GLN A 63 -4.60 -5.72 0.13
N ASN A 64 -5.23 -6.85 0.45
CA ASN A 64 -4.53 -8.04 0.91
C ASN A 64 -3.58 -8.61 -0.15
N SER A 65 -3.96 -8.55 -1.43
CA SER A 65 -3.12 -9.02 -2.54
C SER A 65 -1.91 -8.11 -2.80
N LEU A 66 -2.07 -6.80 -2.56
CA LEU A 66 -1.02 -5.79 -2.72
C LEU A 66 -0.15 -5.60 -1.48
N THR A 67 -0.59 -6.13 -0.32
CA THR A 67 0.23 -6.17 0.89
C THR A 67 1.30 -7.22 0.68
N SER A 68 2.43 -6.81 0.10
CA SER A 68 3.64 -7.64 0.05
C SER A 68 4.01 -8.05 1.48
N SER A 69 4.24 -9.34 1.69
CA SER A 69 4.92 -9.84 2.89
C SER A 69 6.18 -8.99 3.07
N SER A 70 6.45 -8.56 4.31
CA SER A 70 7.72 -7.90 4.57
C SER A 70 8.82 -8.90 4.21
N ASP A 71 9.59 -8.61 3.15
CA ASP A 71 10.81 -9.33 2.77
C ASP A 71 11.93 -9.05 3.79
N GLU A 72 11.56 -8.98 5.07
CA GLU A 72 12.48 -8.89 6.18
C GLU A 72 13.16 -10.23 6.33
N ILE A 73 14.45 -10.26 6.01
CA ILE A 73 15.31 -11.42 6.25
C ILE A 73 15.56 -11.48 7.77
N LYS A 74 14.73 -12.24 8.47
CA LYS A 74 14.84 -12.43 9.93
C LYS A 74 15.90 -13.46 10.32
N ASP A 75 16.18 -14.40 9.41
CA ASP A 75 17.06 -15.54 9.66
C ASP A 75 18.07 -15.77 8.52
N ILE A 76 19.20 -16.40 8.87
CA ILE A 76 20.28 -16.77 7.93
C ILE A 76 19.78 -17.70 6.80
N SER A 77 18.75 -18.51 7.07
CA SER A 77 18.13 -19.40 6.07
C SER A 77 17.42 -18.62 4.96
N GLY A 78 16.82 -17.47 5.30
CA GLY A 78 16.22 -16.55 4.33
C GLY A 78 17.29 -15.93 3.42
N TRP A 79 18.43 -15.57 3.99
CA TRP A 79 19.59 -15.07 3.23
C TRP A 79 20.14 -16.12 2.26
N ASP A 80 20.36 -17.35 2.72
CA ASP A 80 20.91 -18.42 1.86
C ASP A 80 19.99 -18.73 0.68
N SER A 81 18.67 -18.73 0.89
CA SER A 81 17.69 -18.94 -0.18
C SER A 81 17.72 -17.83 -1.24
N LEU A 82 17.92 -16.58 -0.81
CA LEU A 82 18.02 -15.42 -1.69
C LEU A 82 19.37 -15.37 -2.40
N HIS A 83 20.47 -15.60 -1.70
CA HIS A 83 21.82 -15.65 -2.27
C HIS A 83 21.94 -16.72 -3.36
N ASN A 84 21.37 -17.90 -3.12
CA ASN A 84 21.38 -19.01 -4.08
C ASN A 84 20.38 -18.85 -5.24
N SER A 85 19.50 -17.83 -5.20
CA SER A 85 18.48 -17.61 -6.24
C SER A 85 19.06 -17.10 -7.57
N GLY A 86 20.31 -16.61 -7.57
CA GLY A 86 20.97 -16.06 -8.76
C GLY A 86 20.34 -14.75 -9.29
N ARG A 87 19.36 -14.19 -8.57
CA ARG A 87 18.70 -12.93 -8.92
C ARG A 87 19.46 -11.75 -8.30
N PRO A 88 19.57 -10.60 -8.99
CA PRO A 88 20.09 -9.40 -8.37
C PRO A 88 19.14 -8.97 -7.24
N ILE A 89 19.68 -8.84 -6.03
CA ILE A 89 18.92 -8.51 -4.81
C ILE A 89 19.45 -7.19 -4.25
N LEU A 90 18.53 -6.34 -3.79
CA LEU A 90 18.84 -5.08 -3.13
C LEU A 90 18.62 -5.24 -1.63
N LEU A 91 19.71 -5.24 -0.86
CA LEU A 91 19.66 -5.39 0.59
C LEU A 91 19.59 -4.02 1.26
N TYR A 92 18.49 -3.76 1.96
CA TYR A 92 18.34 -2.57 2.81
C TYR A 92 18.70 -2.92 4.25
N LEU A 93 19.89 -2.47 4.68
CA LEU A 93 20.33 -2.57 6.07
C LEU A 93 19.82 -1.35 6.83
N TYR A 94 18.88 -1.57 7.74
CA TYR A 94 18.32 -0.54 8.59
C TYR A 94 18.50 -0.92 10.07
N SER A 95 18.80 0.06 10.91
CA SER A 95 18.96 -0.12 12.35
C SER A 95 18.17 0.97 13.06
N ASP A 96 17.36 0.58 14.04
CA ASP A 96 16.53 1.49 14.84
C ASP A 96 17.31 2.24 15.94
N PHE A 97 18.64 2.14 15.97
CA PHE A 97 19.53 2.75 16.98
C PHE A 97 20.02 4.16 16.62
#